data_AF-A0A3P9ARM4-F1
#
_entry.id   AF-A0A3P9ARM4-F1
#
_cell.length_a   1.000
_cell.length_b   1.000
_cell.length_c   1.000
_cell.angle_alpha   90.00
_cell.angle_beta   90.00
_cell.angle_gamma   90.00
#
_symmetry.space_group_name_H-M   'P 1'
#
loop_
_entity.id
_entity.type
_entity.pdbx_description
1 polymer ?
#
loop_
_entity_poly.entity_id
_entity_poly.type
_entity_poly.pdbx_seq_one_letter_code
_entity_poly.pdbx_strand_id
1 'polypeptide(L)'
;MVFYPFCVCVFFFFFFFFFFLFFFLGGSPAQDQPVHVLAFAGGDVILPCSFNISDKEDFPTVEWSKEGLKPNVVFLYRDGCEAYEMKNPAFEYRTSLIMKKLKDGNISLRISNVQVSDTGKYQCLVFQKNVARKVSTVELFVVAVSEPRLSVISAEGDAITLHCEAKCWLPEPQVTFLDDNGKNIYGENPKGQQDARGCFTVTQRVTLQRATSRLYIFF
;
A
#
# COMPACT_ATOMS: atom_id res chain seq x y z
N MET A 1 -23.98 -35.17 -66.80
CA MET A 1 -24.29 -34.09 -65.82
C MET A 1 -25.05 -34.74 -64.68
N VAL A 2 -24.57 -34.58 -63.43
CA VAL A 2 -25.26 -34.76 -62.13
C VAL A 2 -24.26 -35.29 -61.06
N PHE A 3 -24.15 -34.54 -59.95
CA PHE A 3 -23.47 -34.72 -58.64
C PHE A 3 -21.93 -34.86 -58.62
N TYR A 4 -21.16 -34.11 -57.80
CA TYR A 4 -21.19 -33.99 -56.33
C TYR A 4 -20.86 -32.57 -55.79
N PRO A 5 -21.63 -32.02 -54.83
CA PRO A 5 -21.23 -30.92 -53.96
C PRO A 5 -20.85 -31.46 -52.57
N PHE A 6 -19.86 -32.35 -52.48
CA PHE A 6 -19.43 -32.93 -51.19
C PHE A 6 -17.98 -32.59 -50.81
N CYS A 7 -17.26 -31.84 -51.64
CA CYS A 7 -15.85 -31.51 -51.37
C CYS A 7 -15.64 -30.19 -50.60
N VAL A 8 -16.69 -29.37 -50.44
CA VAL A 8 -16.54 -27.99 -49.89
C VAL A 8 -16.79 -27.92 -48.38
N CYS A 9 -17.50 -28.88 -47.77
CA CYS A 9 -17.79 -28.85 -46.33
C CYS A 9 -16.66 -29.42 -45.45
N VAL A 10 -15.77 -30.27 -45.97
CA VAL A 10 -14.73 -30.93 -45.17
C VAL A 10 -13.54 -29.99 -44.90
N PHE A 11 -13.24 -29.07 -45.83
CA PHE A 11 -12.16 -28.09 -45.67
C PHE A 11 -12.50 -26.98 -44.67
N PHE A 12 -13.78 -26.66 -44.46
CA PHE A 12 -14.19 -25.60 -43.53
C PHE A 12 -14.12 -26.03 -42.05
N PHE A 13 -14.30 -27.32 -41.74
CA PHE A 13 -14.20 -27.83 -40.38
C PHE A 13 -12.75 -27.98 -39.89
N PHE A 14 -11.80 -28.30 -40.78
CA PHE A 14 -10.39 -28.42 -40.41
C PHE A 14 -9.72 -27.06 -40.15
N PHE A 15 -10.16 -26.00 -40.84
CA PHE A 15 -9.61 -24.65 -40.64
C PHE A 15 -10.06 -24.02 -39.31
N PHE A 16 -11.28 -24.34 -38.84
CA PHE A 16 -11.79 -23.85 -37.56
C PHE A 16 -11.16 -24.56 -36.35
N PHE A 17 -10.82 -25.85 -36.46
CA PHE A 17 -10.19 -26.59 -35.37
C PHE A 17 -8.72 -26.18 -35.15
N PHE A 18 -8.00 -25.83 -36.23
CA PHE A 18 -6.60 -25.37 -36.14
C PHE A 18 -6.49 -23.92 -35.64
N PHE A 19 -7.49 -23.07 -35.92
CA PHE A 19 -7.53 -21.71 -35.37
C PHE A 19 -7.82 -21.71 -33.86
N PHE A 20 -8.62 -22.67 -33.37
CA PHE A 20 -8.91 -22.80 -31.93
C PHE A 20 -7.72 -23.34 -31.12
N LEU A 21 -6.86 -24.19 -31.70
CA LEU A 21 -5.63 -24.67 -31.06
C LEU A 21 -4.53 -23.60 -30.97
N PHE A 22 -4.48 -22.64 -31.90
CA PHE A 22 -3.53 -21.52 -31.83
C PHE A 22 -3.90 -20.48 -30.77
N PHE A 23 -5.18 -20.40 -30.36
CA PHE A 23 -5.60 -19.48 -29.30
C PHE A 23 -5.23 -19.96 -27.88
N PHE A 24 -4.83 -21.22 -27.68
CA PHE A 24 -4.43 -21.74 -26.37
C PHE A 24 -2.91 -21.84 -26.16
N LEU A 25 -2.09 -21.49 -27.18
CA LEU A 25 -0.63 -21.35 -27.04
C LEU A 25 -0.17 -19.88 -26.98
N GLY A 26 -1.11 -18.94 -27.00
CA GLY A 26 -0.86 -17.56 -26.60
C GLY A 26 -0.94 -17.48 -25.08
N GLY A 27 0.17 -17.73 -24.38
CA GLY A 27 0.26 -17.36 -22.97
C GLY A 27 -0.13 -15.88 -22.86
N SER A 28 -1.19 -15.58 -22.12
CA SER A 28 -1.58 -14.20 -21.84
C SER A 28 -0.33 -13.47 -21.32
N PRO A 29 -0.04 -12.23 -21.75
CA PRO A 29 0.92 -11.42 -21.04
C PRO A 29 0.46 -11.40 -19.58
N ALA A 30 1.30 -11.90 -18.68
CA ALA A 30 1.03 -11.90 -17.26
C ALA A 30 0.59 -10.47 -16.90
N GLN A 31 -0.68 -10.31 -16.53
CA GLN A 31 -1.21 -9.03 -16.13
C GLN A 31 -0.41 -8.65 -14.88
N ASP A 32 0.49 -7.67 -15.04
CA ASP A 32 1.40 -7.15 -14.01
C ASP A 32 0.58 -6.55 -12.87
N GLN A 33 0.04 -7.42 -12.01
CA GLN A 33 -0.80 -7.03 -10.89
C GLN A 33 0.10 -6.40 -9.83
N PRO A 34 -0.24 -5.19 -9.33
CA PRO A 34 0.57 -4.53 -8.31
C PRO A 34 0.69 -5.38 -7.04
N VAL A 35 1.88 -5.39 -6.45
CA VAL A 35 2.08 -5.96 -5.12
C VAL A 35 1.57 -4.97 -4.08
N HIS A 36 0.66 -5.38 -3.21
CA HIS A 36 0.15 -4.53 -2.13
C HIS A 36 1.00 -4.67 -0.87
N VAL A 37 1.41 -3.54 -0.29
CA VAL A 37 2.21 -3.49 0.94
C VAL A 37 1.53 -2.56 1.94
N LEU A 38 1.51 -2.97 3.21
CA LEU A 38 0.97 -2.18 4.31
C LEU A 38 2.10 -1.72 5.23
N ALA A 39 2.04 -0.47 5.68
CA ALA A 39 3.02 0.10 6.60
C ALA A 39 2.36 1.01 7.64
N PHE A 40 2.93 1.04 8.85
CA PHE A 40 2.55 2.00 9.87
C PHE A 40 3.32 3.32 9.69
N ALA A 41 2.61 4.43 9.83
CA ALA A 41 3.22 5.76 9.87
C ALA A 41 4.26 5.85 11.01
N GLY A 42 5.39 6.49 10.75
CA GLY A 42 6.55 6.59 11.64
C GLY A 42 7.48 5.37 11.60
N GLY A 43 7.04 4.24 11.05
CA GLY A 43 7.83 3.02 10.92
C GLY A 43 8.72 2.99 9.66
N ASP A 44 9.21 1.80 9.34
CA ASP A 44 9.94 1.50 8.11
C ASP A 44 9.15 0.50 7.26
N VAL A 45 9.30 0.58 5.94
CA VAL A 45 8.70 -0.38 5.00
C VAL A 45 9.70 -0.78 3.93
N ILE A 46 9.55 -2.01 3.40
CA ILE A 46 10.30 -2.51 2.26
C ILE A 46 9.32 -2.73 1.10
N LEU A 47 9.54 -2.03 -0.01
CA LEU A 47 8.82 -2.26 -1.26
C LEU A 47 9.58 -3.32 -2.06
N PRO A 48 8.99 -4.50 -2.29
CA PRO A 48 9.70 -5.62 -2.88
C PRO A 48 9.98 -5.41 -4.37
N CYS A 49 11.22 -5.64 -4.78
CA CYS A 49 11.60 -5.76 -6.18
C CYS A 49 12.83 -6.66 -6.30
N SER A 50 12.77 -7.61 -7.21
CA SER A 50 13.85 -8.55 -7.49
C SER A 50 14.10 -8.61 -8.99
N PHE A 51 15.36 -8.50 -9.37
CA PHE A 51 15.80 -8.54 -10.76
C PHE A 51 17.00 -9.48 -10.88
N ASN A 52 16.95 -10.39 -11.85
CA ASN A 52 18.06 -11.32 -12.06
C ASN A 52 19.22 -10.61 -12.75
N ILE A 53 20.34 -10.49 -12.06
CA ILE A 53 21.57 -9.88 -12.56
C ILE A 53 22.53 -11.01 -12.94
N SER A 54 22.91 -11.05 -14.21
CA SER A 54 23.92 -12.01 -14.67
C SER A 54 25.29 -11.64 -14.11
N ASP A 55 26.05 -12.62 -13.61
CA ASP A 55 27.40 -12.43 -13.07
C ASP A 55 28.39 -11.78 -14.06
N LYS A 56 28.07 -11.81 -15.36
CA LYS A 56 28.89 -11.26 -16.45
C LYS A 56 28.55 -9.82 -16.82
N GLU A 57 27.50 -9.25 -16.22
CA GLU A 57 27.01 -7.92 -16.56
C GLU A 57 27.24 -6.95 -15.40
N ASP A 58 27.52 -5.69 -15.74
CA ASP A 58 27.58 -4.63 -14.74
C ASP A 58 26.24 -4.48 -14.02
N PHE A 59 26.30 -4.07 -12.76
CA PHE A 59 25.10 -3.81 -11.98
C PHE A 59 24.28 -2.70 -12.65
N PRO A 60 22.98 -2.91 -12.89
CA PRO A 60 22.20 -1.95 -13.67
C PRO A 60 21.86 -0.69 -12.86
N THR A 61 21.45 0.37 -13.55
CA THR A 61 20.82 1.51 -12.87
C THR A 61 19.45 1.09 -12.37
N VAL A 62 19.14 1.40 -11.11
CA VAL A 62 17.85 1.12 -10.47
C VAL A 62 17.18 2.44 -10.15
N GLU A 63 15.95 2.61 -10.62
CA GLU A 63 15.11 3.75 -10.30
C GLU A 63 13.83 3.27 -9.62
N TRP A 64 13.47 3.92 -8.53
CA TRP A 64 12.14 3.85 -7.98
C TRP A 64 11.44 5.18 -8.19
N SER A 65 10.25 5.14 -8.76
CA SER A 65 9.40 6.31 -8.96
C SER A 65 8.02 6.12 -8.35
N LYS A 66 7.38 7.23 -7.96
CA LYS A 66 6.03 7.28 -7.41
C LYS A 66 5.08 7.99 -8.36
N GLU A 67 3.95 7.37 -8.67
CA GLU A 67 2.93 7.97 -9.53
C GLU A 67 2.30 9.21 -8.89
N GLY A 68 1.98 10.21 -9.72
CA GLY A 68 1.34 11.46 -9.26
C GLY A 68 2.28 12.45 -8.56
N LEU A 69 3.55 12.11 -8.36
CA LEU A 69 4.54 12.96 -7.70
C LEU A 69 5.39 13.74 -8.73
N LYS A 70 5.82 14.97 -8.40
CA LYS A 70 6.75 15.77 -9.22
C LYS A 70 7.80 16.44 -8.33
N PRO A 71 9.11 16.16 -8.51
CA PRO A 71 9.69 15.06 -9.30
C PRO A 71 9.14 13.69 -8.86
N ASN A 72 9.01 12.73 -9.77
CA ASN A 72 8.45 11.40 -9.46
C ASN A 72 9.49 10.40 -8.94
N VAL A 73 10.79 10.65 -9.14
CA VAL A 73 11.87 9.76 -8.67
C VAL A 73 11.97 9.86 -7.15
N VAL A 74 11.81 8.73 -6.46
CA VAL A 74 11.93 8.65 -4.99
C VAL A 74 13.24 8.03 -4.54
N PHE A 75 13.94 7.33 -5.44
CA PHE A 75 15.26 6.79 -5.21
C PHE A 75 15.93 6.44 -6.55
N LEU A 76 17.23 6.70 -6.67
CA LEU A 76 18.04 6.39 -7.85
C LEU A 76 19.39 5.82 -7.43
N TYR A 77 19.74 4.66 -7.96
CA TYR A 77 21.06 4.03 -7.81
C TYR A 77 21.70 3.87 -9.18
N ARG A 78 22.86 4.50 -9.37
CA ARG A 78 23.59 4.56 -10.63
C ARG A 78 25.09 4.58 -10.33
N ASP A 79 25.89 3.93 -11.18
CA ASP A 79 27.36 3.93 -11.09
C ASP A 79 27.92 3.50 -9.72
N GLY A 80 27.21 2.60 -9.04
CA GLY A 80 27.63 2.04 -7.75
C GLY A 80 27.28 2.89 -6.52
N CYS A 81 26.55 3.99 -6.67
CA CYS A 81 26.12 4.83 -5.56
C CYS A 81 24.68 5.32 -5.71
N GLU A 82 24.13 5.84 -4.61
CA GLU A 82 22.87 6.57 -4.66
C GLU A 82 23.09 7.95 -5.30
N ALA A 83 22.25 8.28 -6.27
CA ALA A 83 22.22 9.59 -6.91
C ALA A 83 21.02 10.40 -6.39
N TYR A 84 21.27 11.67 -6.10
CA TYR A 84 20.27 12.61 -5.56
C TYR A 84 19.71 13.54 -6.65
N GLU A 85 20.29 13.52 -7.84
CA GLU A 85 19.81 14.27 -8.99
C GLU A 85 18.35 13.88 -9.30
N MET A 86 17.46 14.86 -9.43
CA MET A 86 16.04 14.67 -9.75
C MET A 86 15.22 13.93 -8.67
N LYS A 87 15.82 13.56 -7.54
CA LYS A 87 15.12 12.91 -6.43
C LYS A 87 14.11 13.88 -5.82
N ASN A 88 12.95 13.36 -5.44
CA ASN A 88 11.96 14.15 -4.76
C ASN A 88 12.43 14.48 -3.33
N PRO A 89 12.40 15.76 -2.91
CA PRO A 89 12.85 16.17 -1.57
C PRO A 89 12.14 15.46 -0.42
N ALA A 90 10.87 15.04 -0.59
CA ALA A 90 10.13 14.32 0.44
C ALA A 90 10.69 12.93 0.79
N PHE A 91 11.56 12.39 -0.08
CA PHE A 91 12.19 11.07 0.06
C PHE A 91 13.70 11.14 0.30
N GLU A 92 14.29 12.34 0.31
CA GLU A 92 15.70 12.50 0.66
C GLU A 92 15.99 11.97 2.07
N TYR A 93 17.12 11.27 2.22
CA TYR A 93 17.57 10.65 3.47
C TYR A 93 16.61 9.62 4.10
N ARG A 94 15.51 9.27 3.42
CA ARG A 94 14.51 8.30 3.88
C ARG A 94 14.52 7.01 3.07
N THR A 95 15.18 6.99 1.92
CA THR A 95 15.16 5.84 1.01
C THR A 95 16.53 5.21 0.84
N SER A 96 16.57 3.89 0.72
CA SER A 96 17.81 3.13 0.51
C SER A 96 17.53 1.75 -0.09
N LEU A 97 18.51 1.17 -0.79
CA LEU A 97 18.51 -0.25 -1.11
C LEU A 97 19.10 -1.08 0.04
N ILE A 98 18.75 -2.37 0.07
CA ILE A 98 19.35 -3.33 0.98
C ILE A 98 20.70 -3.78 0.41
N MET A 99 21.73 -2.96 0.60
CA MET A 99 23.05 -3.10 -0.06
C MET A 99 23.64 -4.52 -0.03
N LYS A 100 23.48 -5.23 1.09
CA LYS A 100 24.00 -6.60 1.27
C LYS A 100 23.35 -7.65 0.35
N LYS A 101 22.15 -7.36 -0.19
CA LYS A 101 21.37 -8.30 -1.01
C LYS A 101 21.35 -7.92 -2.50
N LEU A 102 22.07 -6.87 -2.90
CA LEU A 102 22.13 -6.43 -4.30
C LEU A 102 22.70 -7.51 -5.20
N LYS A 103 23.75 -8.22 -4.74
CA LYS A 103 24.37 -9.33 -5.48
C LYS A 103 23.41 -10.49 -5.76
N ASP A 104 22.40 -10.65 -4.90
CA ASP A 104 21.38 -11.68 -5.05
C ASP A 104 20.19 -11.20 -5.92
N GLY A 105 20.33 -10.03 -6.56
CA GLY A 105 19.28 -9.43 -7.38
C GLY A 105 18.18 -8.72 -6.60
N ASN A 106 18.32 -8.55 -5.28
CA ASN A 106 17.33 -7.85 -4.47
C ASN A 106 17.56 -6.34 -4.54
N ILE A 107 16.68 -5.66 -5.28
CA ILE A 107 16.67 -4.22 -5.50
C ILE A 107 15.47 -3.56 -4.82
N SER A 108 15.01 -4.17 -3.71
CA SER A 108 13.89 -3.67 -2.92
C SER A 108 14.22 -2.34 -2.26
N LEU A 109 13.25 -1.43 -2.26
CA LEU A 109 13.38 -0.11 -1.67
C LEU A 109 12.99 -0.15 -0.19
N ARG A 110 13.90 0.25 0.71
CA ARG A 110 13.53 0.59 2.08
C ARG A 110 13.15 2.07 2.15
N ILE A 111 11.98 2.37 2.72
CA ILE A 111 11.55 3.71 3.08
C ILE A 111 11.47 3.77 4.61
N SER A 112 12.14 4.74 5.23
CA SER A 112 12.13 4.95 6.68
C SER A 112 11.29 6.16 7.09
N ASN A 113 10.84 6.15 8.35
CA ASN A 113 9.95 7.17 8.92
C ASN A 113 8.75 7.43 8.00
N VAL A 114 8.00 6.36 7.67
CA VAL A 114 6.88 6.38 6.71
C VAL A 114 5.86 7.44 7.07
N GLN A 115 5.39 8.20 6.09
CA GLN A 115 4.38 9.24 6.24
C GLN A 115 3.07 8.81 5.57
N VAL A 116 1.94 9.32 6.04
CA VAL A 116 0.62 9.07 5.42
C VAL A 116 0.62 9.41 3.92
N SER A 117 1.30 10.51 3.58
CA SER A 117 1.49 10.98 2.20
C SER A 117 2.31 10.04 1.33
N ASP A 118 3.03 9.05 1.90
CA ASP A 118 3.77 8.05 1.14
C ASP A 118 2.85 7.02 0.49
N THR A 119 1.57 6.92 0.90
CA THR A 119 0.57 6.09 0.24
C THR A 119 0.55 6.33 -1.27
N GLY A 120 0.43 5.26 -2.05
CA GLY A 120 0.32 5.33 -3.50
C GLY A 120 1.08 4.23 -4.23
N LYS A 121 1.13 4.37 -5.55
CA LYS A 121 1.75 3.40 -6.46
C LYS A 121 3.19 3.79 -6.80
N TYR A 122 4.07 2.82 -6.66
CA TYR A 122 5.50 2.90 -6.93
C TYR A 122 5.88 1.95 -8.06
N GLN A 123 6.87 2.35 -8.86
CA GLN A 123 7.39 1.55 -9.96
C GLN A 123 8.87 1.29 -9.75
N CYS A 124 9.27 0.02 -9.87
CA CYS A 124 10.66 -0.41 -9.89
C CYS A 124 11.11 -0.53 -11.35
N LEU A 125 12.05 0.33 -11.75
CA LEU A 125 12.60 0.41 -13.10
C LEU A 125 14.08 0.05 -13.07
N VAL A 126 14.49 -0.78 -14.02
CA VAL A 126 15.89 -1.16 -14.22
C VAL A 126 16.33 -0.71 -15.60
N PHE A 127 17.46 -0.01 -15.67
CA PHE A 127 18.08 0.39 -16.93
C PHE A 127 19.38 -0.37 -17.11
N GLN A 128 19.45 -1.14 -18.19
CA GLN A 128 20.61 -1.94 -18.54
C GLN A 128 20.86 -1.86 -20.04
N LYS A 129 22.09 -1.55 -20.46
CA LYS A 129 22.48 -1.42 -21.89
C LYS A 129 21.52 -0.52 -22.70
N ASN A 130 21.14 0.62 -22.13
CA ASN A 130 20.19 1.60 -22.70
C ASN A 130 18.75 1.09 -22.88
N VAL A 131 18.38 -0.04 -22.27
CA VAL A 131 17.01 -0.55 -22.26
C VAL A 131 16.41 -0.37 -20.87
N ALA A 132 15.27 0.32 -20.81
CA ALA A 132 14.47 0.44 -19.61
C ALA A 132 13.52 -0.76 -19.48
N ARG A 133 13.45 -1.37 -18.30
CA ARG A 133 12.53 -2.46 -17.98
C ARG A 133 11.79 -2.15 -16.70
N LYS A 134 10.47 -2.20 -16.75
CA LYS A 134 9.64 -2.20 -15.55
C LYS A 134 9.66 -3.60 -14.95
N VAL A 135 10.17 -3.70 -13.72
CA VAL A 135 10.36 -4.98 -13.03
C VAL A 135 9.14 -5.32 -12.17
N SER A 136 8.64 -4.34 -11.41
CA SER A 136 7.45 -4.51 -10.59
C SER A 136 6.72 -3.18 -10.38
N THR A 137 5.43 -3.31 -10.06
CA THR A 137 4.58 -2.22 -9.57
C THR A 137 4.17 -2.56 -8.14
N VAL A 138 4.37 -1.63 -7.20
CA VAL A 138 4.02 -1.82 -5.77
C VAL A 138 3.06 -0.74 -5.33
N GLU A 139 1.96 -1.10 -4.68
CA GLU A 139 1.02 -0.16 -4.08
C GLU A 139 1.16 -0.19 -2.56
N LEU A 140 1.59 0.94 -2.00
CA LEU A 140 1.78 1.12 -0.56
C LEU A 140 0.53 1.74 0.06
N PHE A 141 0.00 1.08 1.09
CA PHE A 141 -1.05 1.60 1.96
C PHE A 141 -0.46 1.93 3.33
N VAL A 142 -0.54 3.21 3.72
CA VAL A 142 -0.07 3.64 5.03
C VAL A 142 -1.24 3.73 6.01
N VAL A 143 -1.11 3.05 7.14
CA VAL A 143 -2.03 3.14 8.28
C VAL A 143 -1.39 3.97 9.39
N ALA A 144 -2.21 4.73 10.10
CA ALA A 144 -1.79 5.52 11.25
C ALA A 144 -2.64 5.11 12.45
N VAL A 145 -2.00 4.86 13.59
CA VAL A 145 -2.65 4.51 14.84
C VAL A 145 -1.87 5.16 15.97
N SER A 146 -2.58 5.76 16.91
CA SER A 146 -1.99 6.27 18.15
C SER A 146 -2.74 5.72 19.36
N GLU A 147 -2.10 5.76 20.53
CA GLU A 147 -2.74 5.39 21.77
C GLU A 147 -3.92 6.35 22.08
N PRO A 148 -5.16 5.84 22.18
CA PRO A 148 -6.31 6.64 22.56
C PRO A 148 -6.19 7.14 24.00
N ARG A 149 -6.60 8.38 24.23
CA ARG A 149 -6.57 9.01 25.56
C ARG A 149 -7.97 9.06 26.13
N LEU A 150 -8.16 8.43 27.28
CA LEU A 150 -9.39 8.52 28.08
C LEU A 150 -9.20 9.51 29.21
N SER A 151 -10.18 10.40 29.42
CA SER A 151 -10.15 11.43 30.45
C SER A 151 -11.53 11.61 31.07
N VAL A 152 -11.58 12.00 32.35
CA VAL A 152 -12.82 12.40 33.04
C VAL A 152 -12.94 13.92 32.91
N ILE A 153 -14.08 14.41 32.40
CA ILE A 153 -14.29 15.85 32.18
C ILE A 153 -15.30 16.49 33.13
N SER A 154 -16.22 15.70 33.70
CA SER A 154 -17.08 16.15 34.79
C SER A 154 -17.51 14.96 35.67
N ALA A 155 -17.78 15.27 36.94
CA ALA A 155 -18.36 14.35 37.91
C ALA A 155 -19.39 15.15 38.73
N GLU A 156 -20.67 14.89 38.48
CA GLU A 156 -21.79 15.61 39.09
C GLU A 156 -22.73 14.59 39.76
N GLY A 157 -22.77 14.58 41.09
CA GLY A 157 -23.46 13.53 41.84
C GLY A 157 -22.91 12.15 41.49
N ASP A 158 -23.77 11.24 41.06
CA ASP A 158 -23.40 9.89 40.61
C ASP A 158 -23.06 9.81 39.11
N ALA A 159 -23.17 10.93 38.37
CA ALA A 159 -22.91 10.97 36.94
C ALA A 159 -21.44 11.34 36.64
N ILE A 160 -20.76 10.52 35.84
CA ILE A 160 -19.39 10.75 35.39
C ILE A 160 -19.39 10.89 33.87
N THR A 161 -18.87 12.01 33.35
CA THR A 161 -18.68 12.19 31.91
C THR A 161 -17.23 11.91 31.52
N LEU A 162 -17.08 10.98 30.60
CA LEU A 162 -15.82 10.57 30.01
C LEU A 162 -15.64 11.22 28.63
N HIS A 163 -14.39 11.51 28.33
CA HIS A 163 -13.94 12.02 27.04
C HIS A 163 -12.82 11.13 26.52
N CYS A 164 -13.08 10.47 25.40
CA CYS A 164 -12.10 9.68 24.66
C CYS A 164 -11.62 10.47 23.44
N GLU A 165 -10.31 10.49 23.23
CA GLU A 165 -9.64 11.16 22.13
C GLU A 165 -8.65 10.20 21.44
N ALA A 166 -8.91 9.88 20.18
CA ALA A 166 -8.04 9.07 19.33
C ALA A 166 -7.39 9.97 18.28
N LYS A 167 -6.09 10.29 18.43
CA LYS A 167 -5.39 11.25 17.57
C LYS A 167 -4.76 10.59 16.35
N CYS A 168 -4.86 11.21 15.18
CA CYS A 168 -4.14 10.79 13.98
C CYS A 168 -4.26 9.29 13.64
N TRP A 169 -5.49 8.84 13.42
CA TRP A 169 -5.84 7.52 12.94
C TRP A 169 -6.10 7.53 11.44
N LEU A 170 -5.72 6.47 10.73
CA LEU A 170 -6.06 6.27 9.33
C LEU A 170 -6.22 4.77 9.04
N PRO A 171 -7.40 4.31 8.57
CA PRO A 171 -8.62 5.08 8.27
C PRO A 171 -9.29 5.69 9.52
N GLU A 172 -10.35 6.47 9.34
CA GLU A 172 -11.12 7.03 10.46
C GLU A 172 -11.67 5.89 11.35
N PRO A 173 -11.39 5.88 12.67
CA PRO A 173 -11.76 4.79 13.57
C PRO A 173 -13.23 4.87 13.98
N GLN A 174 -13.78 3.73 14.38
CA GLN A 174 -15.13 3.63 14.94
C GLN A 174 -15.05 3.45 16.45
N VAL A 175 -15.37 4.49 17.20
CA VAL A 175 -15.26 4.46 18.66
C VAL A 175 -16.52 3.85 19.27
N THR A 176 -16.36 2.76 20.02
CA THR A 176 -17.47 2.10 20.74
C THR A 176 -17.14 1.94 22.22
N PHE A 177 -18.08 2.34 23.08
CA PHE A 177 -17.99 2.17 24.53
C PHE A 177 -18.86 0.99 24.97
N LEU A 178 -18.30 0.06 25.73
CA LEU A 178 -19.02 -1.08 26.31
C LEU A 178 -19.00 -1.04 27.84
N ASP A 179 -20.11 -1.43 28.45
CA ASP A 179 -20.21 -1.67 29.89
C ASP A 179 -19.57 -3.01 30.30
N ASP A 180 -19.66 -3.31 31.60
CA ASP A 180 -19.16 -4.54 32.23
C ASP A 180 -19.85 -5.82 31.71
N ASN A 181 -21.03 -5.70 31.13
CA ASN A 181 -21.77 -6.79 30.49
C ASN A 181 -21.53 -6.86 28.97
N GLY A 182 -20.65 -6.01 28.43
CA GLY A 182 -20.36 -5.93 26.99
C GLY A 182 -21.45 -5.23 26.17
N LYS A 183 -22.35 -4.47 26.82
CA LYS A 183 -23.42 -3.73 26.13
C LYS A 183 -22.97 -2.33 25.74
N ASN A 184 -23.37 -1.89 24.55
CA ASN A 184 -23.08 -0.54 24.03
C ASN A 184 -23.61 0.55 24.95
N ILE A 185 -22.72 1.49 25.29
CA ILE A 185 -23.04 2.74 25.96
C ILE A 185 -23.13 3.83 24.91
N TYR A 186 -24.33 4.36 24.71
CA TYR A 186 -24.57 5.42 23.75
C TYR A 186 -24.27 6.78 24.40
N GLY A 187 -23.39 7.57 23.78
CA GLY A 187 -23.08 8.93 24.18
C GLY A 187 -23.38 9.94 23.07
N GLU A 188 -22.64 11.05 23.07
CA GLU A 188 -22.66 11.99 21.95
C GLU A 188 -22.16 11.32 20.67
N ASN A 189 -22.62 11.84 19.52
CA ASN A 189 -22.06 11.44 18.23
C ASN A 189 -20.55 11.74 18.21
N PRO A 190 -19.71 10.82 17.71
CA PRO A 190 -18.28 11.06 17.59
C PRO A 190 -18.03 12.26 16.67
N LYS A 191 -17.09 13.12 17.07
CA LYS A 191 -16.63 14.26 16.27
C LYS A 191 -15.29 13.90 15.66
N GLY A 192 -15.25 13.74 14.34
CA GLY A 192 -14.06 13.49 13.55
C GLY A 192 -13.55 14.76 12.86
N GLN A 193 -12.24 14.97 12.89
CA GLN A 193 -11.59 16.03 12.11
C GLN A 193 -10.30 15.49 11.48
N GLN A 194 -10.08 15.79 10.21
CA GLN A 194 -8.82 15.48 9.55
C GLN A 194 -7.76 16.55 9.85
N ASP A 195 -6.56 16.11 10.24
CA ASP A 195 -5.40 16.95 10.49
C ASP A 195 -4.62 17.24 9.18
N ALA A 196 -3.74 18.23 9.19
CA ALA A 196 -2.85 18.59 8.07
C ALA A 196 -1.96 17.43 7.61
N ARG A 197 -1.69 16.45 8.49
CA ARG A 197 -0.96 15.21 8.18
C ARG A 197 -1.79 14.19 7.39
N GLY A 198 -3.08 14.46 7.15
CA GLY A 198 -3.99 13.59 6.40
C GLY A 198 -4.67 12.49 7.22
N CYS A 199 -4.40 12.40 8.53
CA CYS A 199 -5.02 11.44 9.46
C CYS A 199 -6.17 12.07 10.26
N PHE A 200 -7.07 11.24 10.80
CA PHE A 200 -8.25 11.65 11.55
C PHE A 200 -7.99 11.73 13.05
N THR A 201 -8.54 12.75 13.69
CA THR A 201 -8.69 12.80 15.15
C THR A 201 -10.16 12.66 15.49
N VAL A 202 -10.51 11.60 16.22
CA VAL A 202 -11.88 11.31 16.63
C VAL A 202 -12.02 11.51 18.14
N THR A 203 -13.05 12.26 18.53
CA THR A 203 -13.38 12.52 19.92
C THR A 203 -14.80 12.08 20.21
N GLN A 204 -15.02 11.45 21.36
CA GLN A 204 -16.36 11.06 21.79
C GLN A 204 -16.53 11.26 23.29
N ARG A 205 -17.70 11.77 23.67
CA ARG A 205 -18.09 12.00 25.06
C ARG A 205 -19.24 11.07 25.44
N VAL A 206 -19.13 10.46 26.61
CA VAL A 206 -20.13 9.54 27.15
C VAL A 206 -20.34 9.85 28.63
N THR A 207 -21.61 9.91 29.05
CA THR A 207 -21.97 10.10 30.46
C THR A 207 -22.48 8.80 31.05
N LEU A 208 -21.91 8.39 32.17
CA LEU A 208 -22.25 7.20 32.92
C LEU A 208 -23.04 7.61 34.17
N GLN A 209 -24.21 7.01 34.39
CA GLN A 209 -25.05 7.31 35.57
C GLN A 209 -24.88 6.31 36.73
N ARG A 210 -24.16 5.21 36.51
CA ARG A 210 -23.76 4.26 37.55
C ARG A 210 -22.27 4.04 37.47
N ALA A 211 -21.65 3.74 38.60
CA ALA A 211 -20.29 3.24 38.66
C ALA A 211 -20.21 1.87 37.96
N THR A 212 -19.97 1.86 36.65
CA THR A 212 -19.50 0.67 35.95
C THR A 212 -18.10 0.35 36.46
N SER A 213 -17.87 -0.89 36.91
CA SER A 213 -16.57 -1.28 37.47
C SER A 213 -15.49 -1.33 36.39
N ARG A 214 -15.89 -1.50 35.12
CA ARG A 214 -15.01 -1.59 33.96
C ARG A 214 -15.69 -0.94 32.75
N LEU A 215 -14.88 -0.29 31.95
CA LEU A 215 -15.26 0.30 30.68
C LEU A 215 -14.30 -0.24 29.62
N TYR A 216 -14.85 -0.73 28.51
CA TYR A 216 -14.06 -1.16 27.37
C TYR A 216 -14.30 -0.20 26.20
N ILE A 217 -13.23 0.15 25.49
CA ILE A 217 -13.27 1.03 24.33
C ILE A 217 -12.66 0.29 23.14
N PHE A 218 -13.41 0.21 22.05
CA PHE A 218 -12.99 -0.43 20.80
C PHE A 218 -12.87 0.62 19.70
N PHE A 219 -11.93 0.39 18.77
CA PHE A 219 -11.55 1.27 17.67
C PHE A 219 -11.47 0.49 16.36
#